data_AF-A0A8H4TQV3-F1
#
_entry.id   AF-A0A8H4TQV3-F1
#
_cell.length_a   1.000
_cell.length_b   1.000
_cell.length_c   1.000
_cell.angle_alpha   90.00
_cell.angle_beta   90.00
_cell.angle_gamma   90.00
#
_symmetry.space_group_name_H-M   'P 1'
#
loop_
_entity.id
_entity.type
_entity.pdbx_description
1 polymer ?
#
loop_
_entity_poly.entity_id
_entity_poly.type
_entity_poly.pdbx_seq_one_letter_code
_entity_poly.pdbx_strand_id
1 'polypeptide(L)'
;MSGEHQLVSKSITAHADDILPISVIDGAVDWEIVGHKTETREDVEIISVHPPVQGPYVVMKVWWFTEDNPKGTTGLFTERDVQGKNEELLLTYWEAEGGREEATGLDSDVAHIFKILAERIAKPKNTSPQKEFLVQFVGYSCSDDDTMWWPAEDVEKTYLELYEDWTFKKEQLDD
;
A
#
# COMPACT_ATOMS: atom_id res chain seq x y z
N MET A 1 -6.61 -2.94 47.22
CA MET A 1 -7.70 -3.09 46.22
C MET A 1 -8.10 -1.71 45.75
N SER A 2 -8.30 -1.57 44.44
CA SER A 2 -8.76 -0.39 43.70
C SER A 2 -7.76 0.80 43.74
N GLY A 3 -7.09 1.21 42.67
CA GLY A 3 -7.43 1.12 41.25
C GLY A 3 -8.19 2.38 40.83
N GLU A 4 -7.51 3.53 40.84
CA GLU A 4 -7.99 4.75 40.18
C GLU A 4 -7.33 4.82 38.80
N HIS A 5 -8.08 4.37 37.79
CA HIS A 5 -7.76 4.60 36.38
C HIS A 5 -7.91 6.08 36.08
N GLN A 6 -6.77 6.75 35.94
CA GLN A 6 -6.69 8.09 35.37
C GLN A 6 -7.01 7.96 33.87
N LEU A 7 -8.21 8.39 33.48
CA LEU A 7 -8.56 8.64 32.08
C LEU A 7 -7.71 9.83 31.61
N VAL A 8 -6.51 9.53 31.12
CA VAL A 8 -5.69 10.48 30.36
C VAL A 8 -6.37 10.63 29.01
N SER A 9 -7.21 11.66 28.88
CA SER A 9 -7.62 12.20 27.60
C SER A 9 -6.36 12.70 26.89
N LYS A 10 -5.75 11.84 26.08
CA LYS A 10 -4.71 12.27 25.16
C LYS A 10 -5.39 13.13 24.10
N SER A 11 -5.29 14.45 24.29
CA SER A 11 -5.48 15.42 23.21
C SER A 11 -4.54 15.02 22.08
N ILE A 12 -5.08 14.37 21.05
CA ILE A 12 -4.39 14.12 19.79
C ILE A 12 -4.10 15.51 19.23
N THR A 13 -2.85 15.93 19.35
CA THR A 13 -2.36 17.14 18.73
C THR A 13 -2.15 16.75 17.27
N ALA A 14 -3.18 16.91 16.45
CA ALA A 14 -3.13 16.66 15.03
C ALA A 14 -2.04 17.54 14.42
N HIS A 15 -1.05 16.92 13.78
CA HIS A 15 -0.23 17.62 12.81
C HIS A 15 -1.12 17.83 11.57
N ALA A 16 -0.97 18.97 10.89
CA ALA A 16 -1.93 19.40 9.85
C ALA A 16 -1.91 18.54 8.56
N ASP A 17 -1.14 17.45 8.51
CA ASP A 17 -1.03 16.52 7.37
C ASP A 17 -0.96 15.05 7.87
N ASP A 18 -1.84 14.68 8.80
CA ASP A 18 -1.95 13.29 9.24
C ASP A 18 -2.55 12.41 8.12
N ILE A 19 -1.83 11.34 7.75
CA ILE A 19 -2.34 10.29 6.87
C ILE A 19 -3.48 9.57 7.61
N LEU A 20 -4.65 9.53 6.99
CA LEU A 20 -5.84 8.93 7.55
C LEU A 20 -5.88 7.42 7.25
N PRO A 21 -6.42 6.60 8.17
CA PRO A 21 -6.70 5.21 7.86
C PRO A 21 -7.82 5.13 6.82
N ILE A 22 -7.67 4.25 5.83
CA ILE A 22 -8.63 4.11 4.72
C ILE A 22 -10.03 3.69 5.17
N SER A 23 -10.18 3.12 6.36
CA SER A 23 -11.48 2.81 6.96
C SER A 23 -12.36 4.03 7.20
N VAL A 24 -11.78 5.25 7.22
CA VAL A 24 -12.55 6.52 7.31
C VAL A 24 -13.55 6.67 6.15
N ILE A 25 -13.28 6.07 4.99
CA ILE A 25 -14.16 6.16 3.82
C ILE A 25 -15.05 4.92 3.60
N ASP A 26 -15.11 3.97 4.56
CA ASP A 26 -15.95 2.76 4.43
C ASP A 26 -17.45 3.06 4.35
N GLY A 27 -17.89 4.18 4.94
CA GLY A 27 -19.28 4.65 4.89
C GLY A 27 -19.52 5.80 3.91
N ALA A 28 -18.56 6.08 3.03
CA ALA A 28 -18.73 7.11 2.01
C ALA A 28 -19.80 6.67 1.00
N VAL A 29 -20.65 7.61 0.61
CA VAL A 29 -21.59 7.41 -0.51
C VAL A 29 -20.82 7.36 -1.82
N ASP A 30 -19.83 8.23 -1.97
CA ASP A 30 -18.88 8.24 -3.08
C ASP A 30 -17.56 8.91 -2.65
N TRP A 31 -16.51 8.65 -3.40
CA TRP A 31 -15.18 9.24 -3.20
C TRP A 31 -14.36 9.25 -4.48
N GLU A 32 -13.46 10.22 -4.59
CA GLU A 32 -12.58 10.39 -5.73
C GLU A 32 -11.18 10.82 -5.30
N ILE A 33 -10.18 10.49 -6.12
CA ILE A 33 -8.83 10.97 -5.97
C ILE A 33 -8.75 12.36 -6.62
N VAL A 34 -8.42 13.39 -5.83
CA VAL A 34 -8.38 14.79 -6.26
C VAL A 34 -6.96 15.34 -6.36
N GLY A 35 -5.95 14.51 -6.14
CA GLY A 35 -4.55 14.87 -6.27
C GLY A 35 -3.61 13.88 -5.60
N HIS A 36 -2.32 14.13 -5.74
CA HIS A 36 -1.27 13.38 -5.08
C HIS A 36 -0.15 14.31 -4.60
N LYS A 37 0.72 13.79 -3.75
CA LYS A 37 2.00 14.40 -3.39
C LYS A 37 3.04 13.31 -3.18
N THR A 38 4.28 13.60 -3.55
CA THR A 38 5.43 12.74 -3.23
C THR A 38 6.09 13.27 -1.96
N GLU A 39 6.27 12.41 -0.97
CA GLU A 39 6.94 12.77 0.30
C GLU A 39 8.03 11.76 0.64
N THR A 40 9.07 12.24 1.32
CA THR A 40 10.00 11.37 2.05
C THR A 40 9.70 11.58 3.53
N ARG A 41 9.22 10.56 4.22
CA ARG A 41 9.04 10.60 5.68
C ARG A 41 9.71 9.41 6.33
N GLU A 42 10.23 9.64 7.53
CA GLU A 42 10.91 8.64 8.35
C GLU A 42 9.93 7.83 9.22
N ASP A 43 8.66 8.26 9.30
CA ASP A 43 7.66 7.78 10.27
C ASP A 43 6.48 7.02 9.63
N VAL A 44 6.43 6.91 8.31
CA VAL A 44 5.38 6.14 7.63
C VAL A 44 5.90 4.72 7.41
N GLU A 45 5.71 3.88 8.41
CA GLU A 45 5.84 2.42 8.29
C GLU A 45 4.74 1.94 7.34
N ILE A 46 5.02 1.91 6.03
CA ILE A 46 4.05 1.47 5.02
C ILE A 46 3.80 -0.05 5.14
N ILE A 47 4.77 -0.77 5.69
CA ILE A 47 4.80 -2.20 6.03
C ILE A 47 5.94 -2.29 7.07
N SER A 48 5.96 -3.27 7.97
CA SER A 48 7.17 -3.59 8.75
C SER A 48 8.29 -4.12 7.82
N VAL A 49 8.83 -3.26 6.95
CA VAL A 49 9.95 -3.59 6.06
C VAL A 49 11.21 -3.69 6.91
N HIS A 50 11.89 -4.85 6.89
CA HIS A 50 13.12 -5.06 7.65
C HIS A 50 14.31 -5.43 6.73
N PRO A 51 15.38 -4.61 6.69
CA PRO A 51 15.54 -3.31 7.35
C PRO A 51 14.55 -2.28 6.78
N PRO A 52 14.28 -1.18 7.51
CA PRO A 52 13.45 -0.08 7.00
C PRO A 52 14.00 0.39 5.65
N VAL A 53 13.22 0.20 4.59
CA VAL A 53 13.58 0.68 3.25
C VAL A 53 13.20 2.16 3.21
N GLN A 54 14.20 3.04 3.28
CA GLN A 54 14.01 4.47 3.09
C GLN A 54 13.75 4.75 1.61
N GLY A 55 12.57 5.29 1.27
CA GLY A 55 12.22 5.64 -0.09
C GLY A 55 11.20 6.78 -0.14
N PRO A 56 11.18 7.57 -1.22
CA PRO A 56 10.06 8.47 -1.47
C PRO A 56 8.79 7.65 -1.67
N TYR A 57 7.68 8.12 -1.13
CA TYR A 57 6.38 7.48 -1.29
C TYR A 57 5.33 8.49 -1.73
N VAL A 58 4.23 7.97 -2.25
CA VAL A 58 3.13 8.76 -2.79
C VAL A 58 1.96 8.76 -1.82
N VAL A 59 1.43 9.95 -1.57
CA VAL A 59 0.27 10.18 -0.72
C VAL A 59 -0.85 10.69 -1.60
N MET A 60 -2.00 10.05 -1.51
CA MET A 60 -3.18 10.37 -2.31
C MET A 60 -4.07 11.33 -1.54
N LYS A 61 -4.47 12.42 -2.19
CA LYS A 61 -5.49 13.33 -1.68
C LYS A 61 -6.85 12.85 -2.16
N VAL A 62 -7.69 12.42 -1.25
CA VAL A 62 -9.01 11.84 -1.54
C VAL A 62 -10.09 12.76 -1.00
N TRP A 63 -11.08 13.08 -1.84
CA TRP A 63 -12.32 13.72 -1.41
C TRP A 63 -13.42 12.67 -1.33
N TRP A 64 -14.26 12.73 -0.29
CA TRP A 64 -15.40 11.83 -0.11
C TRP A 64 -16.55 12.54 0.55
N PHE A 65 -17.77 12.00 0.41
CA PHE A 65 -18.95 12.50 1.13
C PHE A 65 -19.79 11.37 1.72
N THR A 66 -20.58 11.72 2.73
CA THR A 66 -21.54 10.82 3.39
C THR A 66 -22.93 11.42 3.32
N GLU A 67 -23.97 10.64 3.66
CA GLU A 67 -25.34 11.18 3.76
C GLU A 67 -25.43 12.33 4.77
N ASP A 68 -24.69 12.23 5.88
CA ASP A 68 -24.64 13.25 6.94
C ASP A 68 -23.78 14.47 6.58
N ASN A 69 -22.84 14.33 5.65
CA ASN A 69 -22.00 15.43 5.16
C ASN A 69 -21.95 15.44 3.62
N PRO A 70 -23.00 15.93 2.94
CA PRO A 70 -23.09 15.91 1.48
C PRO A 70 -22.15 16.92 0.80
N LYS A 71 -21.54 17.84 1.55
CA LYS A 71 -20.50 18.75 1.01
C LYS A 71 -19.15 18.05 0.85
N GLY A 72 -19.00 16.88 1.45
CA GLY A 72 -17.79 16.11 1.49
C GLY A 72 -16.70 16.71 2.35
N THR A 73 -15.59 16.01 2.40
CA THR A 73 -14.36 16.41 3.07
C THR A 73 -13.18 15.81 2.32
N THR A 74 -11.97 16.29 2.62
CA THR A 74 -10.75 15.81 1.98
C THR A 74 -9.74 15.37 3.03
N GLY A 75 -8.91 14.40 2.66
CA GLY A 75 -7.90 13.80 3.51
C GLY A 75 -6.79 13.16 2.69
N LEU A 76 -5.71 12.80 3.38
CA LEU A 76 -4.53 12.18 2.78
C LEU A 76 -4.50 10.70 3.17
N PHE A 77 -4.21 9.84 2.20
CA PHE A 77 -4.15 8.38 2.36
C PHE A 77 -2.89 7.86 1.68
N THR A 78 -2.36 6.72 2.12
CA THR A 78 -1.25 6.10 1.40
C THR A 78 -1.71 5.60 0.04
N GLU A 79 -0.83 5.65 -0.97
CA GLU A 79 -1.10 5.04 -2.28
C GLU A 79 -1.49 3.55 -2.16
N ARG A 80 -0.80 2.82 -1.28
CA ARG A 80 -1.08 1.41 -0.95
C ARG A 80 -2.51 1.19 -0.49
N ASP A 81 -2.98 2.02 0.44
CA ASP A 81 -4.32 1.85 1.01
C ASP A 81 -5.41 2.18 -0.02
N VAL A 82 -5.19 3.23 -0.83
CA VAL A 82 -6.10 3.56 -1.92
C VAL A 82 -6.17 2.43 -2.94
N GLN A 83 -5.03 1.84 -3.31
CA GLN A 83 -4.98 0.67 -4.19
C GLN A 83 -5.71 -0.54 -3.60
N GLY A 84 -5.52 -0.79 -2.30
CA GLY A 84 -6.22 -1.86 -1.58
C GLY A 84 -7.73 -1.67 -1.53
N LYS A 85 -8.19 -0.42 -1.48
CA LYS A 85 -9.61 -0.07 -1.44
C LYS A 85 -10.27 -0.12 -2.81
N ASN A 86 -9.64 0.47 -3.81
CA ASN A 86 -10.14 0.52 -5.19
C ASN A 86 -8.97 0.69 -6.18
N GLU A 87 -8.43 -0.46 -6.61
CA GLU A 87 -7.31 -0.53 -7.55
C GLU A 87 -7.64 0.16 -8.89
N GLU A 88 -8.84 -0.08 -9.45
CA GLU A 88 -9.27 0.50 -10.72
C GLU A 88 -9.29 2.03 -10.69
N LEU A 89 -9.78 2.62 -9.59
CA LEU A 89 -9.81 4.08 -9.42
C LEU A 89 -8.40 4.67 -9.35
N LEU A 90 -7.46 4.01 -8.66
CA LEU A 90 -6.07 4.47 -8.60
C LEU A 90 -5.39 4.39 -9.97
N LEU A 91 -5.56 3.28 -10.69
CA LEU A 91 -4.94 3.11 -12.01
C LEU A 91 -5.51 4.11 -13.02
N THR A 92 -6.83 4.35 -12.99
CA THR A 92 -7.47 5.37 -13.83
C THR A 92 -6.95 6.77 -13.50
N TYR A 93 -6.74 7.07 -12.22
CA TYR A 93 -6.13 8.32 -11.80
C TYR A 93 -4.71 8.47 -12.36
N TRP A 94 -3.87 7.44 -12.25
CA TRP A 94 -2.51 7.51 -12.80
C TRP A 94 -2.49 7.63 -14.32
N GLU A 95 -3.34 6.91 -15.04
CA GLU A 95 -3.45 7.06 -16.49
C GLU A 95 -3.81 8.50 -16.88
N ALA A 96 -4.74 9.13 -16.16
CA ALA A 96 -5.14 10.52 -16.41
C ALA A 96 -4.01 11.54 -16.14
N GLU A 97 -3.09 11.22 -15.24
CA GLU A 97 -1.90 12.04 -14.92
C GLU A 97 -0.69 11.74 -15.83
N GLY A 98 -0.85 10.91 -16.87
CA GLY A 98 0.23 10.53 -17.79
C GLY A 98 1.04 9.30 -17.36
N GLY A 99 0.58 8.61 -16.32
CA GLY A 99 1.26 7.48 -15.69
C GLY A 99 1.91 7.87 -14.37
N ARG A 100 2.08 6.89 -13.49
CA ARG A 100 2.63 7.10 -12.14
C ARG A 100 4.03 7.70 -12.16
N GLU A 101 4.92 7.19 -13.01
CA GLU A 101 6.31 7.66 -13.11
C GLU A 101 6.37 9.13 -13.53
N GLU A 102 5.62 9.51 -14.56
CA GLU A 102 5.58 10.90 -15.05
C GLU A 102 4.95 11.85 -14.02
N ALA A 103 3.85 11.43 -13.36
CA ALA A 103 3.16 12.24 -12.37
C ALA A 103 4.01 12.48 -11.11
N THR A 104 4.71 11.44 -10.64
CA THR A 104 5.43 11.47 -9.36
C THR A 104 6.90 11.86 -9.50
N GLY A 105 7.46 11.73 -10.70
CA GLY A 105 8.90 11.84 -10.95
C GLY A 105 9.72 10.73 -10.29
N LEU A 106 9.09 9.64 -9.87
CA LEU A 106 9.73 8.48 -9.26
C LEU A 106 9.91 7.37 -10.30
N ASP A 107 11.16 6.92 -10.45
CA ASP A 107 11.49 5.78 -11.29
C ASP A 107 10.67 4.54 -10.85
N SER A 108 10.31 3.70 -11.82
CA SER A 108 9.50 2.49 -11.60
C SER A 108 10.12 1.48 -10.63
N ASP A 109 11.44 1.50 -10.46
CA ASP A 109 12.19 0.65 -9.52
C ASP A 109 12.11 1.14 -8.06
N VAL A 110 11.52 2.31 -7.81
CA VAL A 110 11.31 2.89 -6.47
C VAL A 110 9.97 2.44 -5.85
N ALA A 111 9.21 1.56 -6.52
CA ALA A 111 7.92 1.09 -6.05
C ALA A 111 8.03 -0.06 -5.02
N HIS A 112 7.26 0.03 -3.94
CA HIS A 112 7.16 -1.05 -2.95
C HIS A 112 6.26 -2.19 -3.43
N ILE A 113 6.46 -3.40 -2.88
CA ILE A 113 5.59 -4.54 -3.18
C ILE A 113 4.21 -4.33 -2.55
N PHE A 114 3.16 -4.41 -3.38
CA PHE A 114 1.77 -4.35 -2.96
C PHE A 114 1.26 -5.71 -2.45
N LYS A 115 1.34 -6.76 -3.28
CA LYS A 115 0.94 -8.14 -2.95
C LYS A 115 1.71 -9.19 -3.75
N ILE A 116 1.81 -10.40 -3.22
CA ILE A 116 2.22 -11.60 -3.98
C ILE A 116 1.00 -12.12 -4.76
N LEU A 117 1.22 -12.47 -6.03
CA LEU A 117 0.21 -12.98 -6.96
C LEU A 117 0.35 -14.48 -7.19
N ALA A 118 1.58 -14.98 -7.24
CA ALA A 118 1.88 -16.39 -7.52
C ALA A 118 3.25 -16.79 -6.97
N GLU A 119 3.51 -18.09 -6.91
CA GLU A 119 4.82 -18.65 -6.59
C GLU A 119 5.27 -19.64 -7.68
N ARG A 120 6.59 -19.77 -7.86
CA ARG A 120 7.18 -20.81 -8.70
C ARG A 120 8.51 -21.30 -8.14
N ILE A 121 8.92 -22.48 -8.59
CA ILE A 121 10.30 -22.95 -8.43
C ILE A 121 11.01 -22.75 -9.77
N ALA A 122 11.82 -21.71 -9.86
CA ALA A 122 12.68 -21.47 -11.00
C ALA A 122 13.84 -22.48 -10.98
N LYS A 123 14.17 -23.04 -12.16
CA LYS A 123 15.33 -23.93 -12.34
C LYS A 123 16.24 -23.35 -13.43
N PRO A 124 17.05 -22.34 -13.11
CA PRO A 124 18.02 -21.82 -14.07
C PRO A 124 19.03 -22.90 -14.46
N LYS A 125 19.55 -22.82 -15.69
CA LYS A 125 20.58 -23.76 -16.14
C LYS A 125 21.82 -23.59 -15.26
N ASN A 126 22.27 -24.69 -14.64
CA ASN A 126 23.47 -24.77 -13.79
C ASN A 126 23.37 -24.10 -12.41
N THR A 127 22.18 -23.86 -11.88
CA THR A 127 22.01 -23.42 -10.48
C THR A 127 21.02 -24.32 -9.75
N SER A 128 21.05 -24.25 -8.42
CA SER A 128 20.01 -24.87 -7.59
C SER A 128 18.64 -24.26 -7.91
N PRO A 129 17.56 -25.05 -7.81
CA PRO A 129 16.21 -24.51 -7.87
C PRO A 129 16.02 -23.41 -6.83
N GLN A 130 15.43 -22.29 -7.23
CA GLN A 130 15.12 -21.17 -6.35
C GLN A 130 13.62 -20.87 -6.38
N LYS A 131 13.05 -20.58 -5.21
CA LYS A 131 11.67 -20.15 -5.10
C LYS A 131 11.60 -18.67 -5.46
N GLU A 132 10.63 -18.32 -6.30
CA GLU A 132 10.34 -16.94 -6.69
C GLU A 132 8.86 -16.65 -6.49
N PHE A 133 8.55 -15.40 -6.18
CA PHE A 133 7.18 -14.90 -6.10
C PHE A 133 6.92 -13.92 -7.25
N LEU A 134 5.77 -14.04 -7.91
CA LEU A 134 5.27 -13.01 -8.80
C LEU A 134 4.65 -11.92 -7.93
N VAL A 135 5.14 -10.69 -8.04
CA VAL A 135 4.72 -9.58 -7.20
C VAL A 135 4.11 -8.46 -8.02
N GLN A 136 3.09 -7.82 -7.45
CA GLN A 136 2.55 -6.55 -7.92
C GLN A 136 3.14 -5.41 -7.09
N PHE A 137 3.41 -4.27 -7.73
CA PHE A 137 3.93 -3.07 -7.07
C PHE A 137 2.83 -2.06 -6.74
N VAL A 138 3.09 -1.23 -5.73
CA VAL A 138 2.21 -0.13 -5.36
C VAL A 138 2.12 0.88 -6.51
N GLY A 139 0.90 1.21 -6.92
CA GLY A 139 0.62 2.14 -8.01
C GLY A 139 0.66 1.54 -9.42
N TYR A 140 0.90 0.23 -9.55
CA TYR A 140 0.94 -0.48 -10.83
C TYR A 140 -0.08 -1.61 -10.88
N SER A 141 -0.48 -2.02 -12.09
CA SER A 141 -1.50 -3.05 -12.28
C SER A 141 -0.96 -4.46 -12.00
N CYS A 142 -1.85 -5.45 -11.90
CA CYS A 142 -1.46 -6.87 -11.81
C CYS A 142 -1.21 -7.53 -13.18
N SER A 143 -1.07 -6.73 -14.25
CA SER A 143 -0.81 -7.23 -15.60
C SER A 143 0.61 -7.81 -15.74
N ASP A 144 0.83 -8.61 -16.79
CA ASP A 144 2.14 -9.22 -17.05
C ASP A 144 3.24 -8.16 -17.28
N ASP A 145 2.88 -6.98 -17.78
CA ASP A 145 3.84 -5.90 -18.07
C ASP A 145 4.25 -5.12 -16.79
N ASP A 146 3.43 -5.17 -15.74
CA ASP A 146 3.60 -4.41 -14.49
C ASP A 146 4.00 -5.29 -13.29
N THR A 147 4.14 -6.61 -13.50
CA THR A 147 4.47 -7.57 -12.46
C THR A 147 5.86 -8.17 -12.66
N MET A 148 6.50 -8.59 -11.57
CA MET A 148 7.86 -9.11 -11.62
C MET A 148 8.04 -10.35 -10.76
N TRP A 149 8.85 -11.30 -11.22
CA TRP A 149 9.29 -12.42 -10.40
C TRP A 149 10.46 -11.98 -9.51
N TRP A 150 10.27 -12.04 -8.20
CA TRP A 150 11.27 -11.69 -7.19
C TRP A 150 11.74 -12.92 -6.41
N PRO A 151 13.02 -12.97 -5.99
CA PRO A 151 13.51 -14.04 -5.13
C PRO A 151 12.69 -14.13 -3.84
N ALA A 152 12.24 -15.33 -3.48
CA ALA A 152 11.44 -15.53 -2.28
C ALA A 152 12.20 -15.12 -1.00
N GLU A 153 13.51 -15.32 -0.97
CA GLU A 153 14.37 -14.93 0.15
C GLU A 153 14.32 -13.41 0.43
N ASP A 154 14.25 -12.59 -0.62
CA ASP A 154 14.18 -11.13 -0.48
C ASP A 154 12.79 -10.70 0.02
N VAL A 155 11.73 -11.31 -0.50
CA VAL A 155 10.36 -11.02 -0.06
C VAL A 155 10.13 -11.48 1.39
N GLU A 156 10.60 -12.67 1.76
CA GLU A 156 10.47 -13.24 3.11
C GLU A 156 11.20 -12.42 4.17
N LYS A 157 12.37 -11.86 3.82
CA LYS A 157 13.16 -11.03 4.75
C LYS A 157 12.66 -9.60 4.82
N THR A 158 12.38 -9.00 3.67
CA THR A 158 12.10 -7.57 3.56
C THR A 158 10.62 -7.27 3.74
N TYR A 159 9.71 -8.14 3.31
CA TYR A 159 8.26 -7.91 3.32
C TYR A 159 7.53 -8.98 4.15
N LEU A 160 7.94 -9.13 5.42
CA LEU A 160 7.50 -10.23 6.29
C LEU A 160 5.96 -10.32 6.41
N GLU A 161 5.28 -9.21 6.73
CA GLU A 161 3.82 -9.18 6.87
C GLU A 161 3.09 -9.62 5.59
N LEU A 162 3.65 -9.24 4.43
CA LEU A 162 3.09 -9.58 3.12
C LEU A 162 3.28 -11.08 2.80
N TYR A 163 4.41 -11.65 3.22
CA TYR A 163 4.67 -13.08 3.13
C TYR A 163 3.77 -13.91 4.06
N GLU A 164 3.56 -13.44 5.30
CA GLU A 164 2.68 -14.08 6.27
C GLU A 164 1.22 -14.11 5.76
N ASP A 165 0.71 -12.98 5.24
CA ASP A 165 -0.63 -12.90 4.66
C ASP A 165 -0.78 -13.83 3.44
N TRP A 166 0.21 -13.87 2.55
CA TRP A 166 0.21 -14.80 1.41
C TRP A 166 0.14 -16.27 1.84
N THR A 167 0.97 -16.65 2.82
CA THR A 167 1.04 -18.03 3.31
C THR A 167 -0.29 -18.44 3.95
N PHE A 168 -0.85 -17.57 4.79
CA PHE A 168 -2.13 -17.79 5.43
C PHE A 168 -3.29 -17.94 4.44
N LYS A 169 -3.34 -17.11 3.39
CA LYS A 169 -4.34 -17.21 2.33
C LYS A 169 -4.20 -18.50 1.52
N LYS A 170 -2.97 -18.92 1.25
CA LYS A 170 -2.69 -20.14 0.50
C LYS A 170 -3.13 -21.40 1.25
N GLU A 171 -2.85 -21.47 2.56
CA GLU A 171 -3.29 -22.59 3.41
C GLU A 171 -4.82 -22.77 3.40
N GLN A 172 -5.58 -21.67 3.36
CA GLN A 172 -7.05 -21.74 3.26
C GLN A 172 -7.58 -22.18 1.89
N LEU A 173 -6.76 -22.10 0.83
CA LEU A 173 -7.16 -22.52 -0.52
C LEU A 173 -6.83 -24.00 -0.78
N ASP A 174 -5.92 -24.58 0.02
CA ASP A 174 -5.49 -25.97 -0.09
C ASP A 174 -6.31 -26.94 0.81
N ASP A 175 -7.19 -26.41 1.68
CA ASP A 175 -8.17 -27.14 2.52
C ASP A 175 -9.54 -27.35 1.84
#